data_AF-A0A962G7H3-F1
#
_entry.id   AF-A0A962G7H3-F1
#
_cell.length_a   1.000
_cell.length_b   1.000
_cell.length_c   1.000
_cell.angle_alpha   90.00
_cell.angle_beta   90.00
_cell.angle_gamma   90.00
#
_symmetry.space_group_name_H-M   'P 1'
#
loop_
_entity.id
_entity.type
_entity.pdbx_description
1 polymer ?
#
loop_
_entity_poly.entity_id
_entity_poly.type
_entity_poly.pdbx_seq_one_letter_code
_entity_poly.pdbx_strand_id
1 'polypeptide(L)'
;SKATDILHDCGFAIRRVERALAVELERAPQPGSAGWQAVVGILHDPMTESILTRLAEFDRLFDVGAALPLGRIALGNDPQVALEAANRRLGLALAADEIAYLAENYAVLDRDPTDAELMMFAPANSEHCRHKVFNAEFTIDGEKQPLSLL
;
A
#
# COMPACT_ATOMS: atom_id res chain seq x y z
N SER A 1 11.60 15.31 10.73
CA SER A 1 11.67 15.76 9.31
C SER A 1 12.31 17.13 9.31
N LYS A 2 13.04 17.52 8.25
CA LYS A 2 13.98 18.66 8.26
C LYS A 2 13.48 19.91 9.00
N ALA A 3 12.27 20.41 8.70
CA ALA A 3 11.74 21.63 9.34
C ALA A 3 11.41 21.46 10.83
N THR A 4 10.87 20.29 11.22
CA THR A 4 10.61 19.98 12.64
C THR A 4 11.94 19.84 13.38
N ASP A 5 12.92 19.17 12.77
CA ASP A 5 14.23 18.91 13.37
C ASP A 5 15.01 20.24 13.59
N ILE A 6 15.01 21.14 12.60
CA ILE A 6 15.61 22.49 12.73
C ILE A 6 15.01 23.27 13.90
N LEU A 7 13.69 23.22 14.08
CA LEU A 7 13.03 23.95 15.16
C LEU A 7 13.27 23.31 16.53
N HIS A 8 13.41 21.98 16.59
CA HIS A 8 13.88 21.30 17.80
C HIS A 8 15.30 21.73 18.17
N ASP A 9 16.21 21.81 17.20
CA ASP A 9 17.59 22.26 17.42
C ASP A 9 17.67 23.71 17.90
N CYS A 10 16.71 24.55 17.47
CA CYS A 10 16.54 25.92 17.96
C CYS A 10 15.84 26.02 19.34
N GLY A 11 15.47 24.89 19.97
CA GLY A 11 14.88 24.85 21.31
C GLY A 11 13.35 24.98 21.37
N PHE A 12 12.63 24.84 20.25
CA PHE A 12 11.17 24.92 20.24
C PHE A 12 10.52 23.58 20.59
N ALA A 13 9.60 23.60 21.57
CA ALA A 13 8.80 22.45 21.98
C ALA A 13 7.58 22.25 21.07
N ILE A 14 7.82 21.85 19.82
CA ILE A 14 6.77 21.56 18.83
C ILE A 14 6.71 20.07 18.51
N ARG A 15 5.57 19.55 18.05
CA ARG A 15 5.46 18.12 17.68
C ARG A 15 5.81 17.86 16.22
N ARG A 16 5.29 18.69 15.30
CA ARG A 16 5.46 18.55 13.86
C ARG A 16 5.19 19.88 13.17
N VAL A 17 5.85 20.09 12.05
CA VAL A 17 5.70 21.27 11.18
C VAL A 17 5.32 20.79 9.79
N GLU A 18 4.28 21.38 9.23
CA GLU A 18 3.83 21.13 7.86
C GLU A 18 3.76 22.44 7.07
N ARG A 19 3.76 22.34 5.73
CA ARG A 19 3.67 23.48 4.82
C ARG A 19 2.53 23.28 3.84
N ALA A 20 1.79 24.35 3.55
CA ALA A 20 0.78 24.40 2.50
C ALA A 20 1.01 25.59 1.56
N LEU A 21 0.42 25.50 0.36
CA LEU A 21 0.26 26.63 -0.55
C LEU A 21 -1.18 27.16 -0.42
N ALA A 22 -1.34 28.43 -0.09
CA ALA A 22 -2.63 29.11 -0.13
C ALA A 22 -2.79 29.83 -1.47
N VAL A 23 -3.84 29.51 -2.21
CA VAL A 23 -4.19 30.15 -3.48
C VAL A 23 -5.55 30.81 -3.35
N GLU A 24 -5.60 32.10 -3.65
CA GLU A 24 -6.86 32.84 -3.77
C GLU A 24 -7.23 32.99 -5.25
N LEU A 25 -8.49 32.71 -5.58
CA LEU A 25 -8.99 32.79 -6.94
C LEU A 25 -10.01 33.93 -7.04
N GLU A 26 -9.66 35.00 -7.76
CA GLU A 26 -10.56 36.16 -7.95
C GLU A 26 -11.91 35.77 -8.56
N ARG A 27 -11.92 34.76 -9.43
CA ARG A 27 -13.12 34.23 -10.09
C ARG A 27 -13.18 32.71 -9.96
N ALA A 28 -13.28 32.25 -8.71
CA ALA A 28 -13.40 30.83 -8.41
C ALA A 28 -14.64 30.22 -9.11
N PRO A 29 -14.48 29.16 -9.92
CA PRO A 29 -15.61 28.36 -10.37
C PRO A 29 -16.34 27.75 -9.17
N GLN A 30 -17.63 27.45 -9.32
CA GLN A 30 -18.39 26.79 -8.27
C GLN A 30 -17.72 25.45 -7.89
N PRO A 31 -17.47 25.16 -6.60
CA PRO A 31 -16.92 23.88 -6.17
C PRO A 31 -17.69 22.68 -6.73
N GLY A 32 -16.95 21.69 -7.26
CA GLY A 32 -17.52 20.49 -7.89
C GLY A 32 -17.96 20.66 -9.36
N SER A 33 -17.95 21.89 -9.91
CA SER A 33 -18.19 22.10 -11.34
C SER A 33 -17.04 21.58 -12.23
N ALA A 34 -17.30 21.41 -13.52
CA ALA A 34 -16.25 21.06 -14.49
C ALA A 34 -15.12 22.10 -14.53
N GLY A 35 -15.44 23.39 -14.40
CA GLY A 35 -14.45 24.46 -14.31
C GLY A 35 -13.60 24.37 -13.04
N TRP A 36 -14.21 24.00 -11.91
CA TRP A 36 -13.48 23.77 -10.67
C TRP A 36 -12.50 22.61 -10.80
N GLN A 37 -12.95 21.47 -11.34
CA GLN A 37 -12.12 20.29 -11.60
C GLN A 37 -10.91 20.62 -12.48
N ALA A 38 -11.12 21.40 -13.55
CA ALA A 38 -10.04 21.84 -14.43
C ALA A 38 -9.01 22.73 -13.71
N VAL A 39 -9.46 23.65 -12.86
CA VAL A 39 -8.56 24.52 -12.09
C VAL A 39 -7.79 23.72 -11.05
N VAL A 40 -8.46 22.90 -10.23
CA VAL A 40 -7.75 22.12 -9.20
C VAL A 40 -6.76 21.14 -9.81
N GLY A 41 -7.08 20.52 -10.96
CA GLY A 41 -6.16 19.61 -11.65
C GLY A 41 -4.86 20.25 -12.14
N ILE A 42 -4.81 21.59 -12.24
CA ILE A 42 -3.57 22.34 -12.54
C ILE A 42 -2.85 22.73 -11.24
N LEU A 43 -3.58 22.97 -10.16
CA LEU A 43 -3.05 23.56 -8.93
C LEU A 43 -2.41 22.56 -7.96
N HIS A 44 -2.65 21.26 -8.12
CA HIS A 44 -2.08 20.25 -7.24
C HIS A 44 -1.77 18.94 -7.97
N ASP A 45 -0.84 18.18 -7.40
CA ASP A 45 -0.62 16.79 -7.77
C ASP A 45 -1.56 15.88 -6.96
N PRO A 46 -2.52 15.18 -7.61
CA PRO A 46 -3.47 14.31 -6.91
C PRO A 46 -2.81 13.07 -6.27
N MET A 47 -1.56 12.74 -6.62
CA MET A 47 -0.83 11.63 -6.01
C MET A 47 -0.18 11.99 -4.67
N THR A 48 0.06 13.28 -4.42
CA THR A 48 0.85 13.73 -3.25
C THR A 48 0.20 14.87 -2.45
N GLU A 49 -0.77 15.57 -3.01
CA GLU A 49 -1.39 16.75 -2.42
C GLU A 49 -2.92 16.60 -2.33
N SER A 50 -3.56 17.46 -1.53
CA SER A 50 -5.01 17.51 -1.39
C SER A 50 -5.49 18.95 -1.29
N ILE A 51 -6.63 19.24 -1.91
CA ILE A 51 -7.23 20.59 -1.88
C ILE A 51 -8.04 20.76 -0.60
N LEU A 52 -7.69 21.77 0.18
CA LEU A 52 -8.48 22.25 1.32
C LEU A 52 -9.15 23.57 0.94
N THR A 53 -10.45 23.68 1.22
CA THR A 53 -11.21 24.91 0.93
C THR A 53 -11.29 25.86 2.12
N ARG A 54 -10.92 25.38 3.31
CA ARG A 54 -10.88 26.17 4.55
C ARG A 54 -9.63 25.85 5.34
N LEU A 55 -9.06 26.88 5.96
CA LEU A 55 -7.85 26.74 6.77
C LEU A 55 -8.04 25.79 7.98
N ALA A 56 -9.24 25.75 8.57
CA ALA A 56 -9.54 24.86 9.70
C ALA A 56 -9.50 23.36 9.34
N GLU A 57 -9.54 23.00 8.05
CA GLU A 57 -9.36 21.61 7.62
C GLU A 57 -7.90 21.16 7.73
N PHE A 58 -6.98 22.10 7.86
CA PHE A 58 -5.54 21.85 8.03
C PHE A 58 -5.23 21.13 9.34
N ASP A 59 -6.07 21.31 10.38
CA ASP A 59 -5.90 20.64 11.67
C ASP A 59 -5.93 19.11 11.53
N ARG A 60 -6.71 18.59 10.56
CA ARG A 60 -6.81 17.14 10.30
C ARG A 60 -5.51 16.49 9.87
N LEU A 61 -4.56 17.24 9.29
CA LEU A 61 -3.26 16.67 8.96
C LEU A 61 -2.56 16.15 10.22
N PHE A 62 -2.80 16.79 11.36
CA PHE A 62 -2.15 16.47 12.62
C PHE A 62 -2.86 15.41 13.44
N ASP A 63 -4.03 14.93 13.01
CA ASP A 63 -4.77 13.88 13.68
C ASP A 63 -3.94 12.60 13.72
N VAL A 64 -3.76 12.05 14.92
CA VAL A 64 -3.13 10.75 15.13
C VAL A 64 -4.23 9.81 15.56
N GLY A 65 -4.65 8.92 14.65
CA GLY A 65 -5.57 7.84 14.97
C GLY A 65 -4.95 6.83 15.94
N ALA A 66 -5.81 6.09 16.64
CA ALA A 66 -5.35 4.93 17.41
C ALA A 66 -4.75 3.87 16.47
N ALA A 67 -3.78 3.11 16.98
CA ALA A 67 -3.27 1.95 16.25
C ALA A 67 -4.41 0.98 15.93
N LEU A 68 -4.48 0.56 14.66
CA LEU A 68 -5.46 -0.44 14.24
C LEU A 68 -5.11 -1.80 14.84
N PRO A 69 -6.10 -2.62 15.24
CA PRO A 69 -5.85 -3.96 15.74
C PRO A 69 -5.33 -4.86 14.61
N LEU A 70 -4.56 -5.87 15.00
CA LEU A 70 -4.06 -6.90 14.07
C LEU A 70 -5.23 -7.69 13.47
N GLY A 71 -5.30 -7.76 12.14
CA GLY A 71 -6.32 -8.54 11.44
C GLY A 71 -5.98 -10.02 11.43
N ARG A 72 -7.00 -10.87 11.51
CA ARG A 72 -6.89 -12.33 11.32
C ARG A 72 -7.77 -12.78 10.17
N ILE A 73 -7.28 -13.75 9.41
CA ILE A 73 -7.97 -14.34 8.27
C ILE A 73 -8.52 -15.69 8.71
N ALA A 74 -9.81 -15.74 9.04
CA ALA A 74 -10.47 -16.99 9.40
C ALA A 74 -10.46 -17.95 8.20
N LEU A 75 -9.73 -19.06 8.31
CA LEU A 75 -9.64 -20.08 7.26
C LEU A 75 -10.91 -20.94 7.19
N GLY A 76 -11.53 -21.19 8.34
CA GLY A 76 -12.75 -21.99 8.44
C GLY A 76 -12.57 -23.40 7.87
N ASN A 77 -13.63 -23.93 7.25
CA ASN A 77 -13.63 -25.29 6.69
C ASN A 77 -13.01 -25.37 5.29
N ASP A 78 -12.81 -24.23 4.62
CA ASP A 78 -12.22 -24.15 3.28
C ASP A 78 -11.12 -23.07 3.26
N PRO A 79 -9.92 -23.42 3.74
CA PRO A 79 -8.80 -22.49 3.82
C PRO A 79 -8.42 -21.89 2.46
N GLN A 80 -8.60 -22.65 1.37
CA GLN A 80 -8.23 -22.20 0.03
C GLN A 80 -9.13 -21.05 -0.40
N VAL A 81 -10.46 -21.20 -0.26
CA VAL A 81 -11.41 -20.12 -0.58
C VAL A 81 -11.20 -18.89 0.31
N ALA A 82 -10.92 -19.10 1.61
CA ALA A 82 -10.64 -18.00 2.53
C ALA A 82 -9.39 -17.21 2.12
N LEU A 83 -8.31 -17.89 1.73
CA LEU A 83 -7.07 -17.28 1.29
C LEU A 83 -7.20 -16.60 -0.08
N GLU A 84 -8.00 -17.14 -1.01
CA GLU A 84 -8.31 -16.47 -2.28
C GLU A 84 -9.10 -15.16 -2.08
N ALA A 85 -10.03 -15.15 -1.12
CA ALA A 85 -10.75 -13.95 -0.74
C ALA A 85 -9.81 -12.91 -0.10
N ALA A 86 -8.91 -13.35 0.79
CA ALA A 86 -7.90 -12.48 1.39
C ALA A 86 -6.92 -11.93 0.34
N ASN A 87 -6.47 -12.76 -0.61
CA ASN A 87 -5.58 -12.38 -1.71
C ASN A 87 -6.17 -11.20 -2.52
N ARG A 88 -7.46 -11.29 -2.90
CA ARG A 88 -8.15 -10.22 -3.63
C ARG A 88 -8.36 -8.96 -2.79
N ARG A 89 -8.79 -9.13 -1.54
CA ARG A 89 -9.10 -8.00 -0.65
C ARG A 89 -7.86 -7.20 -0.27
N LEU A 90 -6.73 -7.88 -0.05
CA LEU A 90 -5.47 -7.28 0.38
C LEU A 90 -4.52 -6.97 -0.80
N GLY A 91 -4.83 -7.41 -2.02
CA GLY A 91 -4.01 -7.17 -3.21
C GLY A 91 -2.66 -7.90 -3.17
N LEU A 92 -2.64 -9.14 -2.68
CA LEU A 92 -1.39 -9.88 -2.42
C LEU A 92 -0.74 -10.46 -3.70
N ALA A 93 -1.51 -10.57 -4.79
CA ALA A 93 -1.06 -11.14 -6.06
C ALA A 93 -0.44 -12.56 -5.95
N LEU A 94 -0.96 -13.36 -5.02
CA LEU A 94 -0.52 -14.74 -4.82
C LEU A 94 -0.97 -15.64 -5.97
N ALA A 95 -0.06 -16.51 -6.42
CA ALA A 95 -0.36 -17.58 -7.36
C ALA A 95 -1.11 -18.75 -6.68
N ALA A 96 -1.73 -19.62 -7.47
CA ALA A 96 -2.57 -20.70 -6.94
C ALA A 96 -1.78 -21.72 -6.10
N ASP A 97 -0.54 -22.00 -6.49
CA ASP A 97 0.40 -22.85 -5.75
C ASP A 97 0.85 -22.21 -4.42
N GLU A 98 1.07 -20.90 -4.40
CA GLU A 98 1.37 -20.15 -3.17
C GLU A 98 0.19 -20.15 -2.19
N ILE A 99 -1.04 -20.03 -2.69
CA ILE A 99 -2.25 -20.15 -1.88
C ILE A 99 -2.37 -21.57 -1.31
N ALA A 100 -2.16 -22.60 -2.12
CA ALA A 100 -2.19 -23.99 -1.67
C ALA A 100 -1.12 -24.25 -0.60
N TYR A 101 0.10 -23.75 -0.82
CA TYR A 101 1.19 -23.80 0.16
C TYR A 101 0.78 -23.16 1.49
N LEU A 102 0.18 -21.96 1.47
CA LEU A 102 -0.27 -21.31 2.70
C LEU A 102 -1.37 -22.11 3.39
N ALA A 103 -2.35 -22.64 2.66
CA ALA A 103 -3.42 -23.48 3.21
C ALA A 103 -2.86 -24.71 3.94
N GLU A 104 -1.91 -25.42 3.32
CA GLU A 104 -1.25 -26.58 3.92
C GLU A 104 -0.45 -26.21 5.18
N ASN A 105 0.33 -25.13 5.13
CA ASN A 105 1.15 -24.72 6.27
C ASN A 105 0.31 -24.25 7.45
N TYR A 106 -0.77 -23.49 7.22
CA TYR A 106 -1.64 -23.06 8.31
C TYR A 106 -2.51 -24.19 8.87
N ALA A 107 -2.82 -25.21 8.06
CA ALA A 107 -3.42 -26.45 8.57
C ALA A 107 -2.48 -27.18 9.55
N VAL A 108 -1.16 -27.22 9.25
CA VAL A 108 -0.16 -27.81 10.16
C VAL A 108 0.03 -26.98 11.44
N LEU A 109 -0.03 -25.65 11.32
CA LEU A 109 0.13 -24.75 12.46
C LEU A 109 -1.11 -24.65 13.36
N ASP A 110 -2.24 -25.25 12.94
CA ASP A 110 -3.53 -25.24 13.64
C ASP A 110 -3.96 -23.84 14.10
N ARG A 111 -3.79 -22.85 13.22
CA ARG A 111 -4.19 -21.47 13.48
C ARG A 111 -4.44 -20.67 12.21
N ASP A 112 -5.23 -19.62 12.36
CA ASP A 112 -5.45 -18.65 11.31
C ASP A 112 -4.22 -17.73 11.09
N PRO A 113 -3.91 -17.37 9.83
CA PRO A 113 -2.97 -16.31 9.51
C PRO A 113 -3.45 -14.96 10.02
N THR A 114 -2.48 -14.10 10.34
CA THR A 114 -2.70 -12.67 10.45
C THR A 114 -2.55 -12.01 9.08
N ASP A 115 -3.18 -10.85 8.90
CA ASP A 115 -2.99 -10.05 7.70
C ASP A 115 -1.53 -9.64 7.49
N ALA A 116 -0.82 -9.31 8.57
CA ALA A 116 0.61 -9.00 8.56
C ALA A 116 1.47 -10.16 8.04
N GLU A 117 1.19 -11.40 8.45
CA GLU A 117 1.93 -12.59 7.96
C GLU A 117 1.75 -12.78 6.45
N LEU A 118 0.52 -12.62 5.94
CA LEU A 118 0.26 -12.74 4.51
C LEU A 118 0.87 -11.57 3.70
N MET A 119 0.78 -10.35 4.24
CA MET A 119 1.41 -9.15 3.66
C MET A 119 2.93 -9.22 3.66
N MET A 120 3.54 -9.97 4.58
CA MET A 120 4.97 -10.25 4.55
C MET A 120 5.32 -11.32 3.52
N PHE A 121 4.53 -12.41 3.46
CA PHE A 121 4.78 -13.54 2.56
C PHE A 121 4.71 -13.12 1.08
N ALA A 122 3.72 -12.33 0.70
CA ALA A 122 3.45 -12.00 -0.69
C ALA A 122 4.60 -11.24 -1.39
N PRO A 123 5.11 -10.10 -0.87
CA PRO A 123 6.26 -9.42 -1.48
C PRO A 123 7.52 -10.28 -1.49
N ALA A 124 7.77 -11.06 -0.44
CA ALA A 124 8.95 -11.93 -0.35
C ALA A 124 8.97 -13.02 -1.44
N ASN A 125 7.79 -13.50 -1.85
CA ASN A 125 7.63 -14.49 -2.91
C ASN A 125 7.20 -13.87 -4.26
N SER A 126 7.15 -12.54 -4.36
CA SER A 126 6.89 -11.87 -5.64
C SER A 126 8.03 -12.13 -6.64
N GLU A 127 7.73 -11.98 -7.93
CA GLU A 127 8.75 -12.14 -8.98
C GLU A 127 9.93 -11.19 -8.78
N HIS A 128 9.66 -9.93 -8.41
CA HIS A 128 10.71 -8.93 -8.18
C HIS A 128 11.70 -9.35 -7.09
N CYS A 129 11.24 -10.04 -6.04
CA CYS A 129 12.10 -10.45 -4.94
C CYS A 129 12.73 -11.82 -5.16
N ARG A 130 12.00 -12.75 -5.79
CA ARG A 130 12.43 -14.13 -5.94
C ARG A 130 13.14 -14.41 -7.26
N HIS A 131 13.02 -13.49 -8.23
CA HIS A 131 13.53 -13.63 -9.60
C HIS A 131 13.19 -15.02 -10.17
N LYS A 132 11.91 -15.43 -10.09
CA LYS A 132 11.50 -16.81 -10.45
C LYS A 132 11.79 -17.07 -11.93
N VAL A 133 11.62 -16.06 -12.80
CA VAL A 133 11.96 -16.18 -14.23
C VAL A 133 13.45 -16.41 -14.43
N PHE A 134 14.31 -15.70 -13.71
CA PHE A 134 15.76 -15.88 -13.85
C PHE A 134 16.23 -17.26 -13.37
N ASN A 135 15.54 -17.83 -12.37
CA ASN A 135 15.82 -19.16 -11.82
C ASN A 135 15.02 -20.28 -12.51
N ALA A 136 14.22 -19.98 -13.53
CA ALA A 136 13.36 -20.96 -14.18
C ALA A 136 14.15 -21.92 -15.08
N GLU A 137 13.56 -23.08 -15.34
CA GLU A 137 13.97 -23.94 -16.46
C GLU A 137 13.33 -23.42 -17.75
N PHE A 138 14.11 -23.38 -18.83
CA PHE A 138 13.66 -22.88 -20.13
C PHE A 138 13.56 -24.01 -21.15
N THR A 139 12.52 -23.95 -21.98
CA THR A 139 12.39 -24.76 -23.20
C THR A 139 12.22 -23.79 -24.36
N ILE A 140 13.15 -23.84 -25.33
CA ILE A 140 13.18 -22.93 -26.50
C ILE A 140 13.09 -23.79 -27.75
N ASP A 141 12.12 -23.50 -28.62
CA ASP A 141 11.86 -24.26 -29.85
C ASP A 141 11.70 -25.78 -29.65
N GLY A 142 11.17 -26.18 -28.50
CA GLY A 142 10.98 -27.59 -28.12
C GLY A 142 12.18 -28.23 -27.42
N GLU A 143 13.32 -27.55 -27.33
CA GLU A 143 14.55 -28.06 -26.72
C GLU A 143 14.73 -27.52 -25.29
N LYS A 144 14.86 -28.41 -24.31
CA LYS A 144 15.10 -28.06 -22.90
C LYS A 144 16.52 -27.50 -22.75
N GLN A 145 16.64 -26.32 -22.16
CA GLN A 145 17.91 -25.66 -21.92
C GLN A 145 18.57 -26.20 -20.64
N PRO A 146 19.91 -26.36 -20.63
CA PRO A 146 20.62 -26.99 -19.51
C PRO A 146 20.85 -26.05 -18.31
N LEU A 147 20.68 -24.74 -18.50
CA LEU A 147 20.95 -23.71 -17.49
C LEU A 147 19.78 -22.73 -17.39
N SER A 148 19.65 -22.12 -16.22
CA SER A 148 18.84 -20.94 -15.97
C SER A 148 19.47 -19.68 -16.58
N LEU A 149 18.81 -18.52 -16.45
CA LEU A 149 19.40 -17.22 -16.84
C LEU A 149 20.40 -16.66 -15.82
N LEU A 150 20.40 -17.21 -14.59
CA LEU A 150 21.36 -16.91 -13.53
C LEU A 150 22.61 -17.79 -13.61
#